data_AF-A0A931LMI2-F1
#
_entry.id   AF-A0A931LMI2-F1
#
_cell.length_a   1.000
_cell.length_b   1.000
_cell.length_c   1.000
_cell.angle_alpha   90.00
_cell.angle_beta   90.00
_cell.angle_gamma   90.00
#
_symmetry.space_group_name_H-M   'P 1'
#
loop_
_entity.id
_entity.type
_entity.pdbx_description
1 polymer ?
#
loop_
_entity_poly.entity_id
_entity_poly.type
_entity_poly.pdbx_seq_one_letter_code
_entity_poly.pdbx_strand_id
1 'polypeptide(L)'
;MKIRVQIYLEPKQDRLLEELAKVRKVSKASLIRESIDRYLEAIPPDQDPSLGLIGLAGKTGFKDLARRHDEYLAKLERGDQRLKKKDNHHGRARTLR
;
A
#
# COMPACT_ATOMS: atom_id res chain seq x y z
N MET A 1 -10.68 -15.96 0.36
CA MET A 1 -11.99 -15.56 -0.22
C MET A 1 -11.78 -15.26 -1.71
N LYS A 2 -12.75 -15.54 -2.59
CA LYS A 2 -12.63 -15.23 -4.04
C LYS A 2 -13.70 -14.20 -4.42
N ILE A 3 -13.32 -13.21 -5.21
CA ILE A 3 -14.21 -12.15 -5.71
C ILE A 3 -14.53 -12.45 -7.18
N ARG A 4 -15.78 -12.20 -7.60
CA ARG A 4 -16.16 -12.31 -9.01
C ARG A 4 -15.69 -11.07 -9.76
N VAL A 5 -15.01 -11.29 -10.87
CA VAL A 5 -14.53 -10.24 -11.76
C VAL A 5 -14.93 -10.63 -13.17
N GLN A 6 -15.53 -9.68 -13.90
CA GLN A 6 -15.86 -9.83 -15.32
C GLN A 6 -14.83 -9.07 -16.14
N ILE A 7 -14.16 -9.74 -17.06
CA ILE A 7 -13.18 -9.17 -17.97
C ILE A 7 -13.49 -9.59 -19.40
N TYR A 8 -13.22 -8.71 -20.34
CA TYR A 8 -13.22 -9.05 -21.76
C TYR A 8 -11.83 -9.55 -22.13
N LEU A 9 -11.78 -10.66 -22.86
CA LEU A 9 -10.57 -11.22 -23.43
C LEU A 9 -10.67 -11.13 -24.95
N GLU A 10 -9.54 -10.88 -25.60
CA GLU A 10 -9.45 -10.99 -27.05
C GLU A 10 -9.74 -12.44 -27.47
N PRO A 11 -10.40 -12.68 -28.63
CA PRO A 11 -10.71 -14.04 -29.09
C PRO A 11 -9.47 -14.94 -29.18
N LYS A 12 -8.31 -14.36 -29.51
CA LYS A 12 -7.03 -15.07 -29.53
C LYS A 12 -6.59 -15.52 -28.13
N GLN A 13 -6.81 -14.70 -27.09
CA GLN A 13 -6.44 -15.02 -25.72
C GLN A 13 -7.28 -16.17 -25.17
N ASP A 14 -8.60 -16.16 -25.41
CA ASP A 14 -9.47 -17.26 -24.97
C ASP A 14 -9.09 -18.61 -25.62
N ARG A 15 -8.80 -18.62 -26.93
CA ARG A 15 -8.34 -19.82 -27.64
C ARG A 15 -7.04 -20.37 -27.05
N LEU A 16 -6.05 -19.51 -26.84
CA LEU A 16 -4.75 -19.91 -26.28
C LEU A 16 -4.90 -20.43 -24.83
N LEU A 17 -5.75 -19.80 -24.02
CA LEU A 17 -6.04 -20.26 -22.67
C LEU A 17 -6.75 -21.62 -22.67
N GLU A 18 -7.66 -21.85 -23.59
CA GLU A 18 -8.38 -23.12 -23.75
C GLU A 18 -7.43 -24.26 -24.14
N GLU A 19 -6.55 -24.04 -25.11
CA GLU A 19 -5.54 -25.02 -25.53
C GLU A 19 -4.57 -25.33 -24.38
N LEU A 20 -4.06 -24.29 -23.71
CA LEU A 20 -3.14 -24.46 -22.59
C LEU A 20 -3.79 -25.18 -21.40
N ALA A 21 -5.07 -24.89 -21.12
CA ALA A 21 -5.85 -25.55 -20.07
C ALA A 21 -5.95 -27.06 -20.32
N LYS A 22 -6.20 -27.46 -21.57
CA LYS A 22 -6.25 -28.88 -21.99
C LYS A 22 -4.90 -29.56 -21.82
N VAL A 23 -3.82 -28.93 -22.29
CA VAL A 23 -2.46 -29.49 -22.18
C VAL A 23 -2.07 -29.68 -20.71
N ARG A 24 -2.34 -28.69 -19.86
CA ARG A 24 -1.99 -28.72 -18.43
C ARG A 24 -3.00 -29.45 -17.55
N LYS A 25 -4.14 -29.89 -18.10
CA LYS A 25 -5.25 -30.53 -17.37
C LYS A 25 -5.75 -29.70 -16.18
N VAL A 26 -5.86 -28.38 -16.36
CA VAL A 26 -6.37 -27.45 -15.35
C VAL A 26 -7.48 -26.58 -15.95
N SER A 27 -8.27 -25.91 -15.12
CA SER A 27 -9.28 -24.96 -15.63
C SER A 27 -8.63 -23.68 -16.19
N LYS A 28 -9.27 -23.05 -17.18
CA LYS A 28 -8.89 -21.70 -17.66
C LYS A 28 -8.79 -20.70 -16.53
N ALA A 29 -9.74 -20.74 -15.59
CA ALA A 29 -9.73 -19.87 -14.42
C ALA A 29 -8.50 -20.09 -13.52
N SER A 30 -7.95 -21.31 -13.46
CA SER A 30 -6.71 -21.58 -12.74
C SER A 30 -5.51 -20.95 -13.44
N LEU A 31 -5.43 -21.06 -14.77
CA LEU A 31 -4.37 -20.41 -15.54
C LEU A 31 -4.43 -18.90 -15.43
N ILE A 32 -5.63 -18.30 -15.49
CA ILE A 32 -5.79 -16.85 -15.35
C ILE A 32 -5.26 -16.39 -13.99
N ARG A 33 -5.63 -17.09 -12.89
CA ARG A 33 -5.12 -16.75 -11.56
C ARG A 33 -3.61 -16.92 -11.46
N GLU A 34 -3.06 -18.05 -11.91
CA GLU A 34 -1.61 -18.28 -11.90
C GLU A 34 -0.84 -17.22 -12.69
N SER A 35 -1.36 -16.82 -13.85
CA SER A 35 -0.77 -15.74 -14.65
C SER A 35 -0.82 -14.39 -13.95
N ILE A 36 -1.91 -14.08 -13.25
CA ILE A 36 -2.04 -12.86 -12.44
C ILE A 36 -1.03 -12.90 -11.28
N ASP A 37 -0.95 -14.02 -10.54
CA ASP A 37 -0.04 -14.17 -9.41
C ASP A 37 1.42 -13.97 -9.87
N ARG A 38 1.83 -14.63 -10.96
CA ARG A 38 3.18 -14.46 -11.54
C ARG A 38 3.46 -13.04 -12.03
N TYR A 39 2.46 -12.38 -12.61
CA TYR A 39 2.61 -11.00 -13.07
C TYR A 39 2.80 -10.05 -11.90
N LEU A 40 2.05 -10.25 -10.80
CA LEU A 40 2.16 -9.44 -9.60
C LEU A 40 3.47 -9.70 -8.84
N GLU A 41 3.94 -10.95 -8.78
CA GLU A 41 5.24 -11.30 -8.20
C GLU A 41 6.42 -10.68 -8.96
N ALA A 42 6.25 -10.46 -10.27
CA ALA A 42 7.27 -9.82 -11.11
C ALA A 42 7.33 -8.30 -10.93
N ILE A 43 6.36 -7.68 -10.22
CA ILE A 43 6.43 -6.27 -9.85
C ILE A 43 7.36 -6.17 -8.64
N PRO A 44 8.55 -5.57 -8.79
CA PRO A 44 9.45 -5.45 -7.66
C PRO A 44 8.81 -4.51 -6.60
N PRO A 45 8.99 -4.80 -5.29
CA PRO A 45 8.29 -4.10 -4.22
C PRO A 45 8.60 -2.59 -4.19
N ASP A 46 9.72 -2.15 -4.77
CA ASP A 46 10.09 -0.75 -4.95
C ASP A 46 9.18 0.03 -5.92
N GLN A 47 8.33 -0.65 -6.69
CA GLN A 47 7.33 -0.04 -7.57
C GLN A 47 5.92 0.03 -6.98
N ASP A 48 5.71 -0.35 -5.71
CA ASP A 48 4.45 -0.05 -5.04
C ASP A 48 4.33 1.48 -4.87
N PRO A 49 3.45 2.17 -5.62
CA PRO A 49 3.32 3.62 -5.54
C PRO A 49 2.94 4.09 -4.13
N SER A 50 2.32 3.19 -3.34
CA SER A 50 1.90 3.49 -1.97
C SER A 50 3.04 3.43 -0.96
N LEU A 51 4.13 2.69 -1.22
CA LEU A 51 5.31 2.70 -0.37
C LEU A 51 6.02 4.06 -0.38
N GLY A 52 5.98 4.77 -1.51
CA GLY A 52 6.46 6.16 -1.61
C GLY A 52 5.65 7.15 -0.77
N LEU A 53 4.45 6.76 -0.32
CA LEU A 53 3.60 7.59 0.56
C LEU A 53 3.94 7.39 2.04
N ILE A 54 4.57 6.28 2.40
CA ILE A 54 4.93 5.98 3.79
C ILE A 54 6.05 6.93 4.23
N GLY A 55 5.77 7.73 5.27
CA GLY A 55 6.76 8.64 5.87
C GLY A 55 6.78 10.06 5.28
N LEU A 56 5.92 10.40 4.31
CA LEU A 56 5.84 11.76 3.73
C LEU A 56 5.52 12.85 4.75
N ALA A 57 4.80 12.53 5.83
CA ALA A 57 4.48 13.48 6.89
C ALA A 57 5.70 13.88 7.76
N GLY A 58 6.85 13.22 7.60
CA GLY A 58 8.06 13.48 8.38
C GLY A 58 7.87 13.22 9.88
N LYS A 59 8.73 13.82 10.72
CA LYS A 59 8.60 13.74 12.18
C LYS A 59 7.49 14.69 12.64
N THR A 60 6.35 14.12 13.02
CA THR A 60 5.17 14.90 13.44
C THR A 60 5.12 15.17 14.95
N GLY A 61 6.04 14.61 15.75
CA GLY A 61 6.03 14.72 17.23
C GLY A 61 4.98 13.85 17.92
N PHE A 62 4.10 13.20 17.15
CA PHE A 62 2.98 12.39 17.65
C PHE A 62 3.24 10.91 17.39
N LYS A 63 3.36 10.12 18.47
CA LYS A 63 3.63 8.68 18.39
C LYS A 63 2.45 7.84 17.87
N ASP A 64 1.23 8.38 17.94
CA ASP A 64 -0.01 7.66 17.62
C ASP A 64 -0.87 8.38 16.56
N LEU A 65 -0.26 9.28 15.78
CA LEU A 65 -0.96 10.13 14.81
C LEU A 65 -1.79 9.33 13.81
N ALA A 66 -1.21 8.28 13.20
CA ALA A 66 -1.92 7.45 12.23
C ALA A 66 -3.11 6.71 12.86
N ARG A 67 -2.98 6.29 14.13
CA ARG A 67 -4.02 5.53 14.84
C ARG A 67 -5.19 6.41 15.31
N ARG A 68 -4.91 7.67 15.64
CA ARG A 68 -5.90 8.62 16.21
C ARG A 68 -6.13 9.82 15.30
N HIS A 69 -5.90 9.64 14.01
CA HIS A 69 -5.92 10.69 13.01
C HIS A 69 -7.16 11.60 13.14
N ASP A 70 -8.35 10.98 13.19
CA ASP A 70 -9.62 11.69 13.24
C ASP A 70 -9.79 12.50 14.53
N GLU A 71 -9.26 12.01 15.66
CA GLU A 71 -9.27 12.75 16.91
C GLU A 71 -8.38 14.00 16.85
N TYR A 72 -7.22 13.91 16.18
CA TYR A 72 -6.33 15.05 15.97
C TYR A 72 -6.96 16.07 15.01
N LEU A 73 -7.60 15.62 13.92
CA LEU A 73 -8.33 16.50 13.00
C LEU A 73 -9.48 17.22 13.71
N ALA A 74 -10.30 16.50 14.46
CA ALA A 74 -11.41 17.09 15.21
C ALA A 74 -10.93 18.10 16.28
N LYS A 75 -9.74 17.89 16.88
CA LYS A 75 -9.14 18.89 17.80
C LYS A 75 -8.66 20.13 17.07
N LEU A 76 -8.09 19.97 15.88
CA LEU A 76 -7.64 21.08 15.04
C LEU A 76 -8.81 21.95 14.57
N GLU A 77 -9.88 21.32 14.07
CA GLU A 77 -11.11 22.02 13.64
C GLU A 77 -11.78 22.79 14.77
N ARG A 78 -11.70 22.27 16.01
CA ARG A 78 -12.21 22.94 17.21
C ARG A 78 -11.31 24.08 17.73
N GLY A 79 -10.20 24.40 17.05
CA GLY A 79 -9.33 25.52 17.40
C GLY A 79 -8.47 25.31 18.64
N ASP A 80 -8.22 24.07 19.04
CA ASP A 80 -7.56 23.74 20.30
C ASP A 80 -6.03 23.98 20.21
N GLN A 81 -5.58 25.19 20.60
CA GLN A 81 -4.18 25.65 20.48
C GLN A 81 -3.16 24.89 21.34
N ARG A 82 -3.57 23.87 22.11
CA ARG A 82 -2.71 23.06 22.99
C ARG A 82 -1.77 22.10 22.25
N LEU A 83 -1.90 21.95 20.94
CA LEU A 83 -1.06 21.07 20.11
C LEU A 83 0.36 21.63 19.83
N LYS A 84 0.68 22.87 20.24
CA LYS A 84 1.97 23.54 19.95
C LYS A 84 3.07 23.35 21.01
N LYS A 85 2.87 22.58 22.08
CA LYS A 85 3.84 22.52 23.19
C LYS A 85 4.11 21.09 23.63
N LYS A 86 5.10 20.46 23.00
CA LYS A 86 6.00 19.46 23.58
C LYS A 86 7.03 19.15 22.50
N ASP A 87 8.15 19.88 22.53
CA ASP A 87 9.47 19.45 22.05
C ASP A 87 10.44 20.62 22.25
N ASN A 88 10.68 20.97 23.51
CA ASN A 88 11.88 21.71 23.90
C ASN A 88 12.50 20.95 25.07
N HIS A 89 13.09 19.79 24.78
CA HIS A 89 14.20 19.23 25.54
C HIS A 89 14.74 18.02 24.78
N HIS A 90 15.83 18.21 24.03
CA HIS A 90 17.04 17.39 24.15
C HIS A 90 18.14 17.90 23.22
N GLY A 91 19.34 18.10 23.78
CA GLY A 91 20.59 17.99 23.02
C GLY A 91 21.35 19.29 22.74
N ARG A 92 22.01 19.86 23.75
CA ARG A 92 23.34 20.47 23.53
C ARG A 92 24.31 19.98 24.60
N ALA A 93 24.89 18.81 24.32
CA ALA A 93 26.15 18.40 24.89
C ALA A 93 27.25 18.64 23.84
N ARG A 94 28.30 19.36 24.27
CA ARG A 94 29.70 19.37 23.77
C ARG A 94 30.07 20.16 22.50
N THR A 95 30.85 21.22 22.75
CA THR A 95 32.16 21.53 22.12
C THR A 95 32.87 22.50 23.10
N LEU A 96 33.80 22.09 23.96
CA LEU A 96 35.25 21.94 23.73
C LEU A 96 35.86 23.02 22.82
N ARG A 97 36.20 24.18 23.38
CA ARG A 97 37.56 24.75 23.48
C ARG A 97 37.53 26.10 24.19
#